data_AF-A0A415F1Z2-F1
#
_entry.id   AF-A0A415F1Z2-F1
#
_cell.length_a   1.000
_cell.length_b   1.000
_cell.length_c   1.000
_cell.angle_alpha   90.00
_cell.angle_beta   90.00
_cell.angle_gamma   90.00
#
_symmetry.space_group_name_H-M   'P 1'
#
loop_
_entity.id
_entity.type
_entity.pdbx_description
1 polymer ?
#
loop_
_entity_poly.entity_id
_entity_poly.type
_entity_poly.pdbx_seq_one_letter_code
_entity_poly.pdbx_strand_id
1 'polypeptide(L)'
;MSFDYIGFITGILGVLVTVLIGWNIYALIDFRQEKQRLVQYFDEQKSNIHLLGSDLRSTFMNQLSNNSLLEKNVADIYSQMMGLNKSLPLSFYYLFHTIGAIRTASQAENYAACNLWLKEIRQVLVYPEQVSIPVTSKKQLLYDLMQIKSTEQIVGLNEVIELIMHIKEIPDPIS
;
A
#
# COMPACT_ATOMS: atom_id res chain seq x y z
N MET A 1 -67.28 57.43 23.49
CA MET A 1 -66.53 56.27 22.97
C MET A 1 -65.07 56.68 22.79
N SER A 2 -64.31 56.76 23.88
CA SER A 2 -62.87 57.01 23.79
C SER A 2 -62.23 55.66 23.51
N PHE A 3 -62.00 55.35 22.23
CA PHE A 3 -61.28 54.12 21.86
C PHE A 3 -59.91 54.16 22.55
N ASP A 4 -59.56 53.08 23.24
CA ASP A 4 -58.35 52.97 24.04
C ASP A 4 -57.12 52.76 23.12
N TYR A 5 -56.80 53.81 22.33
CA TYR A 5 -55.72 53.83 21.35
C TYR A 5 -54.35 53.57 22.00
N ILE A 6 -54.21 53.94 23.27
CA ILE A 6 -52.98 53.74 24.04
C ILE A 6 -52.80 52.24 24.37
N GLY A 7 -53.87 51.56 24.77
CA GLY A 7 -53.86 50.09 24.96
C GLY A 7 -53.54 49.33 23.66
N PHE A 8 -54.07 49.79 22.53
CA PHE A 8 -53.80 49.15 21.23
C PHE A 8 -52.35 49.34 20.75
N ILE A 9 -51.82 50.57 20.85
CA ILE A 9 -50.44 50.87 20.46
C ILE A 9 -49.44 50.14 21.36
N THR A 10 -49.69 50.08 22.67
CA THR A 10 -48.83 49.35 23.61
C THR A 10 -48.88 47.84 23.39
N GLY A 11 -50.03 47.28 23.01
CA GLY A 11 -50.17 45.89 22.62
C GLY A 11 -49.35 45.54 21.37
N ILE A 12 -49.42 46.35 20.33
CA ILE A 12 -48.63 46.16 19.10
C ILE A 12 -47.13 46.31 19.37
N LEU A 13 -46.73 47.32 20.14
CA LEU A 13 -45.33 47.50 20.53
C LEU A 13 -44.81 46.28 21.31
N GLY A 14 -45.61 45.75 22.23
CA GLY A 14 -45.26 44.55 23.00
C GLY A 14 -44.99 43.34 22.09
N VAL A 15 -45.89 43.07 21.14
CA VAL A 15 -45.72 41.97 20.18
C VAL A 15 -44.48 42.17 19.31
N LEU A 16 -44.24 43.39 18.83
CA LEU A 16 -43.09 43.70 17.98
C LEU A 16 -41.77 43.49 18.74
N VAL A 17 -41.69 43.92 20.00
CA VAL A 17 -40.51 43.73 20.86
C VAL A 17 -40.29 42.24 21.15
N THR A 18 -41.34 41.47 21.43
CA THR A 18 -41.23 40.02 21.64
C THR A 18 -40.70 39.31 20.40
N VAL A 19 -41.18 39.65 19.20
CA VAL A 19 -40.69 39.09 17.94
C VAL A 19 -39.22 39.47 17.69
N LEU A 20 -38.84 40.72 17.94
CA LEU A 20 -37.45 41.17 17.81
C LEU A 20 -36.50 40.44 18.78
N ILE A 21 -36.90 40.27 20.04
CA ILE A 21 -36.10 39.56 21.03
C ILE A 21 -36.01 38.07 20.66
N GLY A 22 -37.11 37.47 20.23
CA GLY A 22 -37.14 36.09 19.74
C GLY A 22 -36.21 35.86 18.55
N TRP A 23 -36.21 36.77 17.56
CA TRP A 23 -35.32 36.70 16.39
C TRP A 23 -33.84 36.83 16.77
N ASN A 24 -33.50 37.76 17.66
CA ASN A 24 -32.11 37.93 18.14
C ASN A 24 -31.60 36.70 18.89
N ILE A 25 -32.45 36.09 19.74
CA ILE A 25 -32.10 34.87 20.46
C ILE A 25 -31.92 33.70 19.48
N TYR A 26 -32.83 33.55 18.51
CA TYR A 26 -32.72 32.51 17.47
C TYR A 26 -31.43 32.65 16.66
N ALA A 27 -31.14 33.87 16.17
CA ALA A 27 -29.93 34.15 15.39
C ALA A 27 -28.64 33.87 16.21
N LEU A 28 -28.63 34.18 17.51
CA LEU A 28 -27.49 33.87 18.38
C LEU A 28 -27.29 32.36 18.57
N ILE A 29 -28.38 31.60 18.71
CA ILE A 29 -28.33 30.14 18.85
C ILE A 29 -27.84 29.50 17.55
N ASP A 30 -28.41 29.92 16.41
CA ASP A 30 -28.04 29.41 15.09
C ASP A 30 -26.56 29.68 14.78
N PHE A 31 -26.09 30.90 15.03
CA PHE A 31 -24.67 31.26 14.88
C PHE A 31 -23.74 30.41 15.78
N ARG A 32 -24.16 30.10 17.01
CA ARG A 32 -23.39 29.22 17.91
C ARG A 32 -23.34 27.79 17.39
N GLN A 33 -24.46 27.26 16.89
CA GLN A 33 -24.52 25.93 16.30
C GLN A 33 -23.65 25.83 15.05
N GLU A 34 -23.72 26.82 14.17
CA GLU A 34 -22.93 26.86 12.94
C GLU A 34 -21.44 26.99 13.22
N LYS A 35 -21.06 27.83 14.21
CA LYS A 35 -19.68 27.90 14.71
C LYS A 35 -19.19 26.55 15.27
N GLN A 36 -20.01 25.84 16.04
CA GLN A 36 -19.64 24.52 16.57
C GLN A 36 -19.43 23.50 15.45
N ARG A 37 -20.31 23.48 14.45
CA ARG A 37 -20.15 22.62 13.26
C ARG A 37 -18.85 22.94 12.54
N LEU A 38 -18.54 24.22 12.31
CA LEU A 38 -17.29 24.63 11.67
C LEU A 38 -16.05 24.16 12.44
N VAL A 39 -16.03 24.32 13.77
CA VAL A 39 -14.92 23.82 14.60
C VAL A 39 -14.78 22.30 14.49
N GLN A 40 -15.89 21.55 14.54
CA GLN A 40 -15.87 20.11 14.36
C GLN A 40 -15.32 19.71 12.98
N TYR A 41 -15.74 20.39 11.91
CA TYR A 41 -15.20 20.16 10.56
C TYR A 41 -13.70 20.43 10.48
N PHE A 42 -13.20 21.49 11.12
CA PHE A 42 -11.76 21.78 11.15
C PHE A 42 -10.97 20.75 11.95
N ASP A 43 -11.49 20.30 13.09
CA ASP A 43 -10.85 19.26 13.91
C ASP A 43 -10.81 17.92 13.17
N GLU A 44 -11.89 17.55 12.48
CA GLU A 44 -11.96 16.35 11.64
C GLU A 44 -10.95 16.42 10.48
N GLN A 45 -10.88 17.55 9.77
CA GLN A 45 -9.88 17.74 8.72
C GLN A 45 -8.44 17.68 9.26
N LYS A 46 -8.16 18.30 10.41
CA LYS A 46 -6.85 18.25 11.04
C LYS A 46 -6.46 16.82 11.43
N SER A 47 -7.42 16.05 11.95
CA SER A 47 -7.22 14.62 12.24
C SER A 47 -6.91 13.82 10.97
N ASN A 48 -7.70 14.00 9.91
CA ASN A 48 -7.50 13.32 8.63
C ASN A 48 -6.14 13.66 7.99
N ILE A 49 -5.71 14.93 8.05
CA ILE A 49 -4.39 15.36 7.57
C ILE A 49 -3.28 14.72 8.40
N HIS A 50 -3.44 14.65 9.72
CA HIS A 50 -2.46 14.01 10.59
C HIS A 50 -2.34 12.50 10.29
N LEU A 51 -3.47 11.81 10.12
CA LEU A 51 -3.50 10.40 9.73
C LEU A 51 -2.82 10.18 8.39
N LEU A 52 -3.16 10.97 7.37
CA LEU A 52 -2.52 10.89 6.05
C LEU A 52 -1.01 11.18 6.13
N GLY A 53 -0.60 12.17 6.92
CA GLY A 53 0.82 12.48 7.13
C GLY A 53 1.57 11.34 7.83
N SER A 54 0.92 10.67 8.79
CA SER A 54 1.50 9.50 9.47
C SER A 54 1.60 8.29 8.56
N ASP A 55 0.60 8.05 7.70
CA ASP A 55 0.58 6.95 6.75
C ASP A 55 1.63 7.14 5.65
N LEU A 56 1.75 8.35 5.11
CA LEU A 56 2.78 8.71 4.13
C LEU A 56 4.19 8.55 4.72
N ARG A 57 4.39 9.00 5.97
CA ARG A 57 5.67 8.80 6.68
C ARG A 57 5.97 7.31 6.84
N SER A 58 4.99 6.50 7.20
CA SER A 58 5.18 5.05 7.36
C SER A 58 5.54 4.38 6.03
N THR A 59 4.84 4.75 4.94
CA THR A 59 5.10 4.27 3.58
C THR A 59 6.51 4.66 3.13
N PHE A 60 6.92 5.90 3.35
CA PHE A 60 8.26 6.38 3.02
C PHE A 60 9.35 5.63 3.81
N MET A 61 9.16 5.44 5.12
CA MET A 61 10.11 4.68 5.94
C MET A 61 10.20 3.21 5.51
N ASN A 62 9.07 2.60 5.14
CA ASN A 62 9.05 1.25 4.59
C ASN A 62 9.80 1.17 3.26
N GLN A 63 9.64 2.16 2.37
CA GLN A 63 10.40 2.24 1.12
C GLN A 63 11.91 2.36 1.36
N LEU A 64 12.33 3.21 2.31
CA LEU A 64 13.75 3.37 2.65
C LEU A 64 14.33 2.07 3.23
N SER A 65 13.58 1.39 4.10
CA SER A 65 13.95 0.07 4.63
C SER A 65 14.10 -0.96 3.51
N ASN A 66 13.11 -1.05 2.61
CA ASN A 66 13.17 -1.94 1.45
C ASN A 66 14.38 -1.64 0.56
N ASN A 67 14.69 -0.37 0.32
CA ASN A 67 15.86 0.02 -0.46
C ASN A 67 17.17 -0.41 0.22
N SER A 68 17.29 -0.24 1.54
CA SER A 68 18.46 -0.69 2.29
C SER A 68 18.66 -2.22 2.20
N LEU A 69 17.56 -2.97 2.20
CA LEU A 69 17.59 -4.43 2.04
C LEU A 69 17.97 -4.85 0.61
N LEU A 70 17.52 -4.12 -0.41
CA LEU A 70 17.95 -4.34 -1.79
C LEU A 70 19.46 -4.13 -1.94
N GLU A 71 19.99 -3.00 -1.44
CA GLU A 71 21.44 -2.73 -1.46
C GLU A 71 22.23 -3.82 -0.73
N LYS A 72 21.72 -4.31 0.40
CA LYS A 72 22.34 -5.42 1.14
C LYS A 72 22.35 -6.72 0.33
N ASN A 73 21.24 -7.07 -0.32
CA ASN A 73 21.17 -8.26 -1.17
C ASN A 73 22.13 -8.16 -2.36
N VAL A 74 22.25 -6.98 -2.99
CA VAL A 74 23.23 -6.73 -4.06
C VAL A 74 24.65 -6.93 -3.56
N ALA A 75 24.99 -6.40 -2.38
CA ALA A 75 26.29 -6.61 -1.76
C ALA A 75 26.56 -8.09 -1.46
N ASP A 76 25.56 -8.85 -1.02
CA ASP A 76 25.68 -10.28 -0.77
C ASP A 76 25.95 -11.08 -2.05
N ILE A 77 25.28 -10.74 -3.16
CA ILE A 77 25.55 -11.31 -4.49
C ILE A 77 27.00 -11.05 -4.89
N TYR A 78 27.49 -9.82 -4.74
CA TYR A 78 28.89 -9.50 -5.03
C TYR A 78 29.87 -10.24 -4.11
N SER A 79 29.54 -10.36 -2.82
CA SER A 79 30.35 -11.14 -1.87
C SER A 79 30.51 -12.60 -2.30
N GLN A 80 29.44 -13.17 -2.87
CA GLN A 80 29.45 -14.51 -3.40
C GLN A 80 30.25 -14.63 -4.70
N MET A 81 30.10 -13.66 -5.62
CA MET A 81 30.89 -13.63 -6.87
C MET A 81 32.40 -13.51 -6.58
N MET A 82 32.77 -12.80 -5.51
CA MET A 82 34.14 -12.72 -5.02
C MET A 82 34.59 -13.97 -4.24
N GLY A 83 33.70 -14.94 -4.00
CA GLY A 83 33.98 -16.16 -3.26
C GLY A 83 34.12 -15.98 -1.75
N LEU A 84 33.72 -14.83 -1.20
CA LEU A 84 33.81 -14.50 0.23
C LEU A 84 32.73 -15.19 1.06
N ASN A 85 31.55 -15.42 0.48
CA ASN A 85 30.43 -16.11 1.11
C ASN A 85 29.85 -17.18 0.16
N LYS A 86 29.56 -18.37 0.66
CA LYS A 86 29.10 -19.52 -0.15
C LYS A 86 27.82 -20.18 0.40
N SER A 87 26.97 -19.42 1.09
CA SER A 87 25.78 -19.97 1.76
C SER A 87 24.73 -20.53 0.79
N LEU A 88 24.40 -19.81 -0.28
CA LEU A 88 23.36 -20.18 -1.25
C LEU A 88 23.87 -20.02 -2.68
N PRO A 89 23.48 -20.85 -3.66
CA PRO A 89 23.93 -20.70 -5.05
C PRO A 89 23.47 -19.39 -5.72
N LEU A 90 24.30 -18.81 -6.61
CA LEU A 90 23.94 -17.61 -7.38
C LEU A 90 22.65 -17.79 -8.20
N SER A 91 22.39 -19.01 -8.67
CA SER A 91 21.15 -19.36 -9.37
C SER A 91 19.90 -19.14 -8.53
N PHE A 92 19.98 -19.40 -7.22
CA PHE A 92 18.86 -19.12 -6.31
C PHE A 92 18.61 -17.62 -6.21
N TYR A 93 19.63 -16.80 -5.97
CA TYR A 93 19.46 -15.34 -5.85
C TYR A 93 18.89 -14.73 -7.14
N TYR A 94 19.39 -15.16 -8.30
CA TYR A 94 18.84 -14.72 -9.59
C TYR A 94 17.34 -15.01 -9.71
N LEU A 95 16.92 -16.26 -9.46
CA LEU A 95 15.51 -16.64 -9.55
C LEU A 95 14.67 -15.93 -8.49
N PHE A 96 15.14 -15.87 -7.24
CA PHE A 96 14.45 -15.23 -6.13
C PHE A 96 14.16 -13.75 -6.42
N HIS A 97 15.17 -13.00 -6.85
CA HIS A 97 14.99 -11.58 -7.17
C HIS A 97 14.13 -11.35 -8.41
N THR A 98 14.27 -12.19 -9.45
CA THR A 98 13.47 -12.04 -10.68
C THR A 98 11.99 -12.37 -10.41
N ILE A 99 11.70 -13.44 -9.68
CA ILE A 99 10.32 -13.81 -9.27
C ILE A 99 9.74 -12.73 -8.34
N GLY A 100 10.54 -12.22 -7.41
CA GLY A 100 10.13 -11.09 -6.55
C GLY A 100 9.77 -9.84 -7.36
N ALA A 101 10.55 -9.51 -8.39
CA ALA A 101 10.26 -8.40 -9.30
C ALA A 101 8.96 -8.65 -10.09
N ILE A 102 8.74 -9.86 -10.62
CA ILE A 102 7.50 -10.24 -11.31
C ILE A 102 6.30 -10.11 -10.37
N ARG A 103 6.40 -10.59 -9.13
CA ARG A 103 5.32 -10.45 -8.14
C ARG A 103 4.96 -8.99 -7.88
N THR A 104 5.95 -8.13 -7.69
CA THR A 104 5.70 -6.69 -7.48
C THR A 104 5.15 -6.00 -8.73
N ALA A 105 5.66 -6.34 -9.93
CA ALA A 105 5.13 -5.79 -11.18
C ALA A 105 3.69 -6.24 -11.47
N SER A 106 3.34 -7.48 -11.13
CA SER A 106 1.97 -8.00 -11.22
C SER A 106 1.01 -7.20 -10.32
N GLN A 107 1.44 -6.86 -9.10
CA GLN A 107 0.66 -6.01 -8.19
C GLN A 107 0.50 -4.57 -8.71
N ALA A 108 1.46 -4.09 -9.50
CA ALA A 108 1.41 -2.80 -10.18
C ALA A 108 0.72 -2.87 -11.56
N GLU A 109 0.07 -4.00 -11.89
CA GLU A 109 -0.62 -4.25 -13.18
C GLU A 109 0.29 -4.10 -14.41
N ASN A 110 1.62 -4.18 -14.22
CA ASN A 110 2.59 -4.11 -15.29
C ASN A 110 2.86 -5.50 -15.87
N TYR A 111 1.86 -6.05 -16.56
CA TYR A 111 1.91 -7.40 -17.11
C TYR A 111 2.89 -7.53 -18.28
N ALA A 112 3.18 -6.44 -19.00
CA ALA A 112 4.19 -6.42 -20.05
C ALA A 112 5.58 -6.76 -19.50
N ALA A 113 5.97 -6.16 -18.37
CA ALA A 113 7.21 -6.47 -17.68
C ALA A 113 7.22 -7.92 -17.14
N CYS A 114 6.11 -8.37 -16.54
CA CYS A 114 5.98 -9.75 -16.06
C CYS A 114 6.25 -10.77 -17.19
N ASN A 115 5.59 -10.61 -18.34
CA ASN A 115 5.73 -11.50 -19.48
C ASN A 115 7.15 -11.48 -20.07
N LEU A 116 7.79 -10.30 -20.09
CA LEU A 116 9.18 -10.16 -20.53
C LEU A 116 10.13 -10.93 -19.60
N TRP A 117 10.05 -10.72 -18.29
CA TRP A 117 10.95 -11.36 -17.33
C TRP A 117 10.72 -12.87 -17.21
N LEU A 118 9.49 -13.35 -17.35
CA LEU A 118 9.22 -14.80 -17.47
C LEU A 118 9.84 -15.39 -18.73
N LYS A 119 9.83 -14.65 -19.85
CA LYS A 119 10.54 -15.05 -21.06
C LYS A 119 12.05 -15.11 -20.84
N GLU A 120 12.63 -14.13 -20.14
CA GLU A 120 14.06 -14.14 -19.80
C GLU A 120 14.45 -15.35 -18.93
N ILE A 121 13.64 -15.68 -17.90
CA ILE A 121 13.88 -16.89 -17.09
C ILE A 121 13.93 -18.13 -17.98
N ARG A 122 12.98 -18.29 -18.91
CA ARG A 122 12.95 -19.43 -19.85
C ARG A 122 14.18 -19.48 -20.76
N GLN A 123 14.75 -18.33 -21.10
CA GLN A 123 15.95 -18.23 -21.93
C GLN A 123 17.24 -18.53 -21.16
N VAL A 124 17.29 -18.18 -19.88
CA VAL A 124 18.45 -18.45 -19.02
C VAL A 124 18.42 -19.90 -18.51
N LEU A 125 17.26 -20.41 -18.15
CA LEU A 125 17.06 -21.72 -17.55
C LEU A 125 16.74 -22.80 -18.61
N VAL A 126 17.62 -22.96 -19.61
CA VAL A 126 17.44 -23.93 -20.71
C VAL A 126 17.54 -25.38 -20.23
N TYR A 127 18.43 -25.65 -19.27
CA TYR A 127 18.67 -26.98 -18.71
C TYR A 127 18.50 -26.97 -17.18
N PRO A 128 17.24 -26.97 -16.67
CA PRO A 128 16.98 -26.81 -15.24
C PRO A 128 17.65 -27.89 -14.38
N GLU A 129 17.79 -29.11 -14.89
CA GLU A 129 18.42 -30.24 -14.19
C GLU A 129 19.91 -30.01 -13.86
N GLN A 130 20.58 -29.11 -14.58
CA GLN A 130 21.98 -28.76 -14.34
C GLN A 130 22.12 -27.71 -13.23
N VAL A 131 21.04 -27.00 -12.90
CA VAL A 131 21.01 -26.03 -11.81
C VAL A 131 20.71 -26.77 -10.52
N SER A 132 21.53 -26.54 -9.50
CA SER A 132 21.36 -27.16 -8.18
C SER A 132 21.04 -26.09 -7.13
N ILE A 133 19.94 -26.27 -6.40
CA ILE A 133 19.54 -25.37 -5.30
C ILE A 133 19.08 -26.17 -4.07
N PRO A 134 19.23 -25.60 -2.86
CA PRO A 134 18.72 -26.22 -1.63
C PRO A 134 17.22 -26.51 -1.68
N VAL A 135 16.77 -27.56 -0.98
CA VAL A 135 15.36 -27.95 -0.92
C VAL A 135 14.49 -26.82 -0.36
N THR A 136 14.93 -26.16 0.70
CA THR A 136 14.21 -25.03 1.30
C THR A 136 14.08 -23.86 0.33
N SER A 137 15.17 -23.52 -0.35
CA SER A 137 15.23 -22.49 -1.38
C SER A 137 14.26 -22.76 -2.54
N LYS A 138 14.21 -23.99 -3.05
CA LYS A 138 13.28 -24.35 -4.14
C LYS A 138 11.83 -24.19 -3.72
N LYS A 139 11.48 -24.66 -2.52
CA LYS A 139 10.12 -24.50 -1.95
C LYS A 139 9.73 -23.03 -1.84
N GLN A 140 10.67 -22.18 -1.42
CA GLN A 140 10.46 -20.74 -1.34
C GLN A 140 10.16 -20.13 -2.72
N LEU A 141 10.94 -20.47 -3.76
CA LEU A 141 10.69 -19.97 -5.12
C LEU A 141 9.30 -20.36 -5.63
N LEU A 142 8.89 -21.62 -5.42
CA LEU A 142 7.56 -22.09 -5.81
C LEU A 142 6.45 -21.37 -5.04
N TYR A 143 6.65 -21.15 -3.74
CA TYR A 143 5.72 -20.37 -2.92
C TYR A 143 5.58 -18.93 -3.41
N ASP A 144 6.69 -18.27 -3.75
CA ASP A 144 6.67 -16.90 -4.26
C ASP A 144 5.95 -16.79 -5.62
N LEU A 145 6.08 -17.78 -6.50
CA LEU A 145 5.34 -17.84 -7.77
C LEU A 145 3.83 -17.97 -7.55
N MET A 146 3.41 -18.75 -6.55
CA MET A 146 1.99 -18.90 -6.22
C MET A 146 1.35 -17.61 -5.68
N GLN A 147 2.14 -16.65 -5.21
CA GLN A 147 1.65 -15.36 -4.73
C GLN A 147 1.46 -14.30 -5.83
N ILE A 148 1.81 -14.62 -7.08
CA ILE A 148 1.62 -13.70 -8.21
C ILE A 148 0.11 -13.53 -8.44
N LYS A 149 -0.35 -12.27 -8.50
CA LYS A 149 -1.75 -11.94 -8.73
C LYS A 149 -2.07 -11.88 -10.23
N SER A 150 -3.36 -12.00 -10.57
CA SER A 150 -3.86 -11.86 -11.95
C SER A 150 -3.12 -12.76 -12.94
N THR A 151 -2.96 -14.04 -12.59
CA THR A 151 -2.20 -15.01 -13.37
C THR A 151 -2.80 -15.24 -14.76
N GLU A 152 -4.09 -14.96 -14.94
CA GLU A 152 -4.80 -15.02 -16.23
C GLU A 152 -4.25 -14.04 -17.28
N GLN A 153 -3.62 -12.95 -16.85
CA GLN A 153 -3.02 -11.94 -17.75
C GLN A 153 -1.53 -12.18 -18.02
N ILE A 154 -0.94 -13.17 -17.32
CA ILE A 154 0.49 -13.44 -17.34
C ILE A 154 0.76 -14.73 -18.12
N VAL A 155 1.35 -14.56 -19.30
CA VAL A 155 1.66 -15.65 -20.22
C VAL A 155 3.05 -16.20 -19.90
N GLY A 156 3.19 -17.51 -19.76
CA GLY A 156 4.48 -18.15 -19.49
C GLY A 156 4.71 -18.54 -18.03
N LEU A 157 3.77 -18.24 -17.13
CA LEU A 157 3.93 -18.49 -15.70
C LEU A 157 3.99 -19.98 -15.38
N ASN A 158 3.11 -20.78 -15.98
CA ASN A 158 3.06 -22.23 -15.77
C ASN A 158 4.35 -22.91 -16.26
N GLU A 159 4.88 -22.47 -17.40
CA GLU A 159 6.12 -22.99 -17.95
C GLU A 159 7.32 -22.69 -17.04
N VAL A 160 7.35 -21.52 -16.40
CA VAL A 160 8.41 -21.19 -15.42
C VAL A 160 8.25 -22.02 -14.14
N ILE A 161 7.02 -22.26 -13.68
CA ILE A 161 6.76 -23.16 -12.56
C ILE A 161 7.27 -24.57 -12.88
N GLU A 162 6.95 -25.09 -14.06
CA GLU A 162 7.44 -26.39 -14.54
C GLU A 162 8.98 -26.43 -14.59
N LEU A 163 9.63 -25.41 -15.15
CA LEU A 163 11.10 -25.35 -15.18
C LEU A 163 11.70 -25.39 -13.77
N ILE A 164 11.13 -24.64 -12.83
CA ILE A 164 11.62 -24.60 -11.45
C ILE A 164 11.41 -25.94 -10.75
N MET A 165 10.30 -26.64 -11.02
CA MET A 165 10.09 -28.00 -10.49
C MET A 165 11.17 -28.99 -10.95
N HIS A 166 11.73 -28.83 -12.15
CA HIS A 166 12.78 -29.69 -12.68
C HIS A 166 14.20 -29.30 -12.24
N ILE A 167 14.37 -28.23 -11.45
CA ILE A 167 15.67 -27.88 -10.89
C ILE A 167 16.12 -28.96 -9.90
N LYS A 168 17.39 -29.35 -10.00
CA LYS A 168 17.99 -30.36 -9.12
C LYS A 168 18.06 -29.87 -7.69
N GLU A 169 17.58 -30.70 -6.78
CA GLU A 169 17.62 -30.44 -5.35
C GLU A 169 18.95 -30.92 -4.75
N ILE A 170 19.50 -30.11 -3.85
CA ILE A 170 20.63 -30.48 -2.99
C ILE A 170 20.22 -30.34 -1.51
N PRO A 171 20.83 -31.10 -0.59
CA PRO A 171 20.59 -30.93 0.83
C PRO A 171 20.85 -29.49 1.27
N ASP A 172 20.05 -28.99 2.20
CA ASP A 172 20.27 -27.67 2.76
C ASP A 172 21.66 -27.60 3.43
N PRO A 173 22.37 -26.47 3.30
CA PRO A 173 23.64 -26.28 3.99
C PRO A 173 23.41 -26.45 5.50
N ILE A 174 24.20 -27.32 6.12
CA ILE A 174 24.18 -27.52 7.57
C ILE A 174 24.63 -26.21 8.20
N SER A 175 23.72 -25.56 8.95
CA SER A 175 23.97 -24.34 9.71
C SER A 175 25.02 -24.53 10.78
#